data_AF-A0A9Q0WC01-F1
#
_entry.id   AF-A0A9Q0WC01-F1
#
_cell.length_a   1.000
_cell.length_b   1.000
_cell.length_c   1.000
_cell.angle_alpha   90.00
_cell.angle_beta   90.00
_cell.angle_gamma   90.00
#
_symmetry.space_group_name_H-M   'P 1'
#
loop_
_entity.id
_entity.type
_entity.pdbx_description
1 polymer ?
#
loop_
_entity_poly.entity_id
_entity_poly.type
_entity_poly.pdbx_seq_one_letter_code
_entity_poly.pdbx_strand_id
1 'polypeptide(L)'
;MQLIGKRLGRNPRLSSQLFRLATCPALFSTLDDGKIVKGLAGVPDEGPVLFTGYHTLMGLEIYSLVEEFLKENIMVRGVAHPDLFSENFEDLAAEFSVSDWMKVMGAVPVIESSLRDESKGEVASTDLFIPGLLPKVPGRFYFLFGKPIKTKGMKDMLEDKENESQLYLHVKSEVQNSIAYLLKKREEDPYRSIIDRTIYRAFNSPLPGVPAFDP
;
A
#
# COMPACT_ATOMS: atom_id res chain seq x y z
N MET A 1 14.48 21.51 -36.86
CA MET A 1 15.21 22.24 -35.81
C MET A 1 14.38 22.14 -34.54
N GLN A 2 14.87 21.38 -33.56
CA GLN A 2 14.19 21.05 -32.31
C GLN A 2 13.97 22.30 -31.44
N LEU A 3 12.77 22.46 -30.89
CA LEU A 3 12.56 23.26 -29.68
C LEU A 3 12.08 22.35 -28.56
N ILE A 4 13.09 21.92 -27.82
CA ILE A 4 13.18 21.36 -26.47
C ILE A 4 11.89 21.51 -25.64
N GLY A 5 11.25 20.37 -25.37
CA GLY A 5 10.24 20.23 -24.32
C GLY A 5 10.86 20.47 -22.95
N LYS A 6 10.42 21.52 -22.27
CA LYS A 6 10.65 21.66 -20.83
C LYS A 6 9.85 20.57 -20.12
N ARG A 7 10.60 19.59 -19.59
CA ARG A 7 10.14 18.60 -18.62
C ARG A 7 9.52 19.38 -17.45
N LEU A 8 8.18 19.38 -17.36
CA LEU A 8 7.44 19.93 -16.23
C LEU A 8 7.74 19.05 -15.01
N GLY A 9 8.75 19.42 -14.24
CA GLY A 9 8.89 18.99 -12.86
C GLY A 9 7.70 19.52 -12.08
N ARG A 10 6.67 18.70 -11.88
CA ARG A 10 5.56 19.03 -10.98
C ARG A 10 6.14 19.10 -9.56
N ASN A 11 6.17 20.31 -8.99
CA ASN A 11 6.36 20.47 -7.55
C ASN A 11 5.21 19.76 -6.83
N PRO A 12 5.47 18.84 -5.89
CA PRO A 12 4.41 18.22 -5.10
C PRO A 12 3.67 19.31 -4.32
N ARG A 13 2.33 19.30 -4.35
CA ARG A 13 1.50 20.25 -3.58
C ARG A 13 1.86 20.15 -2.08
N LEU A 14 1.84 21.26 -1.34
CA LEU A 14 2.24 21.32 0.08
C LEU A 14 1.56 20.22 0.95
N SER A 15 0.30 19.91 0.66
CA SER A 15 -0.47 18.83 1.30
C SER A 15 0.12 17.44 1.10
N SER A 16 0.61 17.12 -0.10
CA SER A 16 1.28 15.84 -0.39
C SER A 16 2.60 15.68 0.37
N GLN A 17 3.35 16.77 0.54
CA GLN A 17 4.60 16.77 1.30
C GLN A 17 4.38 16.56 2.79
N LEU A 18 3.32 17.18 3.35
CA LEU A 18 2.93 17.01 4.75
C LEU A 18 2.41 15.60 5.03
N PHE A 19 1.58 15.04 4.15
CA PHE A 19 1.12 13.66 4.27
C PHE A 19 2.30 12.68 4.21
N ARG A 20 3.19 12.85 3.23
CA ARG A 20 4.41 12.04 3.10
C ARG A 20 5.36 12.18 4.28
N LEU A 21 5.41 13.35 4.94
CA LEU A 21 6.17 13.53 6.18
C LEU A 21 5.52 12.75 7.34
N ALA A 22 4.20 12.85 7.45
CA ALA A 22 3.44 12.19 8.51
C ALA A 22 3.55 10.67 8.40
N THR A 23 3.46 10.09 7.20
CA THR A 23 3.41 8.64 6.98
C THR A 23 4.75 8.02 6.59
N CYS A 24 5.65 8.80 5.97
CA CYS A 24 7.01 8.43 5.54
C CYS A 24 7.18 6.97 5.06
N PRO A 25 6.37 6.54 4.06
CA PRO A 25 6.19 5.13 3.74
C PRO A 25 7.53 4.44 3.44
N ALA A 26 7.69 3.23 3.98
CA ALA A 26 8.79 2.33 3.65
C ALA A 26 8.27 1.16 2.82
N LEU A 27 8.67 1.11 1.56
CA LEU A 27 8.32 0.05 0.63
C LEU A 27 9.48 -0.93 0.46
N PHE A 28 9.14 -2.21 0.54
CA PHE A 28 10.06 -3.32 0.31
C PHE A 28 9.42 -4.35 -0.63
N SER A 29 10.24 -5.07 -1.37
CA SER A 29 9.83 -6.18 -2.22
C SER A 29 10.80 -7.34 -2.11
N THR A 30 10.33 -8.55 -2.42
CA THR A 30 11.13 -9.77 -2.32
C THR A 30 11.49 -10.24 -3.73
N LEU A 31 12.79 -10.41 -3.99
CA LEU A 31 13.29 -10.95 -5.26
C LEU A 31 13.02 -12.46 -5.37
N ASP A 32 13.20 -13.02 -6.57
CA ASP A 32 13.01 -14.45 -6.84
C ASP A 32 13.90 -15.37 -5.99
N ASP A 33 15.11 -14.92 -5.63
CA ASP A 33 16.03 -15.63 -4.73
C ASP A 33 15.60 -15.56 -3.24
N GLY A 34 14.55 -14.79 -2.93
CA GLY A 34 14.03 -14.57 -1.59
C GLY A 34 14.66 -13.42 -0.83
N LYS A 35 15.58 -12.65 -1.44
CA LYS A 35 16.16 -11.47 -0.81
C LYS A 35 15.14 -10.33 -0.79
N ILE A 36 14.98 -9.71 0.39
CA ILE A 36 14.17 -8.50 0.53
C ILE A 36 15.02 -7.28 0.16
N VAL A 37 14.47 -6.40 -0.67
CA VAL A 37 15.10 -5.16 -1.14
C VAL A 37 14.16 -3.97 -0.94
N LYS A 38 14.72 -2.76 -0.86
CA LYS A 38 13.93 -1.52 -0.83
C LYS A 38 13.32 -1.26 -2.21
N GLY A 39 12.10 -0.71 -2.22
CA GLY A 39 11.38 -0.34 -3.44
C GLY A 39 10.69 -1.52 -4.12
N LEU A 40 10.48 -1.39 -5.43
CA LEU A 40 9.60 -2.26 -6.24
C LEU A 40 10.33 -3.32 -7.08
N ALA A 41 11.65 -3.47 -6.93
CA ALA A 41 12.45 -4.34 -7.80
C ALA A 41 12.05 -5.84 -7.78
N GLY A 42 11.40 -6.32 -6.72
CA GLY A 42 10.84 -7.68 -6.64
C GLY A 42 9.38 -7.81 -7.07
N VAL A 43 8.73 -6.71 -7.48
CA VAL A 43 7.36 -6.75 -8.00
C VAL A 43 7.40 -7.22 -9.46
N PRO A 44 6.67 -8.29 -9.83
CA PRO A 44 6.71 -8.83 -11.18
C PRO A 44 5.92 -7.95 -12.16
N ASP A 45 6.39 -7.86 -13.41
CA ASP A 45 5.66 -7.21 -14.50
C ASP A 45 4.42 -8.01 -14.93
N GLU A 46 4.46 -9.33 -14.75
CA GLU A 46 3.37 -10.24 -15.07
C GLU A 46 3.06 -11.19 -13.91
N GLY A 47 1.76 -11.38 -13.66
CA GLY A 47 1.27 -12.33 -12.67
C GLY A 47 1.09 -11.72 -11.27
N PRO A 48 0.54 -12.50 -10.32
CA PRO A 48 0.22 -11.99 -9.00
C PRO A 48 1.44 -11.97 -8.07
N VAL A 49 1.43 -11.00 -7.16
CA VAL A 49 2.36 -10.91 -6.04
C VAL A 49 1.57 -10.65 -4.75
N LEU A 50 2.01 -11.25 -3.65
CA LEU A 50 1.40 -10.99 -2.36
C LEU A 50 1.80 -9.59 -1.87
N PHE A 51 0.82 -8.77 -1.49
CA PHE A 51 1.03 -7.47 -0.88
C PHE A 51 0.60 -7.49 0.59
N THR A 52 1.52 -7.16 1.49
CA THR A 52 1.25 -7.02 2.93
C THR A 52 1.51 -5.57 3.35
N GLY A 53 0.52 -4.92 3.95
CA GLY A 53 0.60 -3.49 4.29
C GLY A 53 -0.27 -3.09 5.48
N TYR A 54 -0.22 -1.81 5.84
CA TYR A 54 -1.03 -1.21 6.89
C TYR A 54 -2.41 -0.83 6.34
N HIS A 55 -3.52 -1.23 6.98
CA HIS A 55 -4.90 -0.98 6.48
C HIS A 55 -5.84 -0.33 7.52
N THR A 56 -5.31 0.37 8.53
CA THR A 56 -6.14 0.90 9.64
C THR A 56 -6.74 2.27 9.36
N LEU A 57 -6.42 2.94 8.24
CA LEU A 57 -6.87 4.31 7.95
C LEU A 57 -7.81 4.38 6.75
N MET A 58 -8.71 3.41 6.60
CA MET A 58 -9.76 3.40 5.58
C MET A 58 -9.23 3.67 4.15
N GLY A 59 -8.06 3.13 3.79
CA GLY A 59 -7.49 3.30 2.46
C GLY A 59 -6.58 4.53 2.26
N LEU A 60 -6.35 5.39 3.27
CA LEU A 60 -5.42 6.52 3.13
C LEU A 60 -3.97 6.08 2.83
N GLU A 61 -3.57 4.90 3.31
CA GLU A 61 -2.31 4.24 2.97
C GLU A 61 -2.12 4.03 1.45
N ILE A 62 -3.20 3.90 0.68
CA ILE A 62 -3.17 3.62 -0.76
C ILE A 62 -2.52 4.79 -1.49
N TYR A 63 -2.68 6.02 -0.98
CA TYR A 63 -2.02 7.19 -1.55
C TYR A 63 -0.49 7.02 -1.59
N SER A 64 0.09 6.54 -0.50
CA SER A 64 1.54 6.32 -0.40
C SER A 64 2.01 5.22 -1.34
N LEU A 65 1.19 4.19 -1.52
CA LEU A 65 1.48 3.08 -2.42
C LEU A 65 1.48 3.53 -3.88
N VAL A 66 0.40 4.17 -4.33
CA VAL A 66 0.24 4.64 -5.71
C VAL A 66 1.34 5.64 -6.09
N GLU A 67 1.76 6.52 -5.18
CA GLU A 67 2.87 7.46 -5.43
C GLU A 67 4.18 6.74 -5.77
N GLU A 68 4.51 5.63 -5.10
CA GLU A 68 5.74 4.88 -5.39
C GLU A 68 5.68 4.18 -6.75
N PHE A 69 4.54 3.59 -7.13
CA PHE A 69 4.38 3.01 -8.47
C PHE A 69 4.42 4.08 -9.57
N LEU A 70 3.82 5.25 -9.33
CA LEU A 70 3.84 6.35 -10.30
C LEU A 70 5.25 6.90 -10.54
N LYS A 71 6.18 6.82 -9.58
CA LYS A 71 7.59 7.19 -9.78
C LYS A 71 8.29 6.28 -10.80
N GLU A 72 7.88 5.03 -10.85
CA GLU A 72 8.30 4.05 -11.85
C GLU A 72 7.45 4.13 -13.15
N ASN A 73 6.56 5.13 -13.25
CA ASN A 73 5.59 5.30 -14.35
C ASN A 73 4.57 4.16 -14.48
N ILE A 74 4.29 3.46 -13.39
CA ILE A 74 3.30 2.39 -13.33
C ILE A 74 2.01 2.95 -12.73
N MET A 75 0.89 2.83 -13.46
CA MET A 75 -0.43 3.18 -12.96
C MET A 75 -1.05 1.97 -12.25
N VAL A 76 -1.35 2.10 -10.97
CA VAL A 76 -2.03 1.06 -10.20
C VAL A 76 -3.53 1.13 -10.46
N ARG A 77 -4.19 -0.03 -10.61
CA ARG A 77 -5.64 -0.14 -10.68
C ARG A 77 -6.14 -0.96 -9.50
N GLY A 78 -6.64 -0.26 -8.47
CA GLY A 78 -7.24 -0.89 -7.30
C GLY A 78 -8.68 -1.30 -7.56
N VAL A 79 -9.10 -2.46 -7.05
CA VAL A 79 -10.51 -2.87 -7.06
C VAL A 79 -11.09 -2.56 -5.69
N ALA A 80 -12.20 -1.82 -5.64
CA ALA A 80 -12.79 -1.30 -4.41
C ALA A 80 -14.30 -1.56 -4.35
N HIS A 81 -14.88 -1.49 -3.14
CA HIS A 81 -16.32 -1.70 -2.94
C HIS A 81 -17.15 -0.65 -3.70
N PRO A 82 -18.29 -1.01 -4.34
CA PRO A 82 -19.07 -0.07 -5.15
C PRO A 82 -19.57 1.16 -4.37
N ASP A 83 -19.82 1.02 -3.07
CA ASP A 83 -20.26 2.13 -2.21
C ASP A 83 -19.28 3.31 -2.19
N LEU A 84 -17.98 3.07 -2.39
CA LEU A 84 -16.95 4.12 -2.47
C LEU A 84 -17.07 4.97 -3.74
N PHE A 85 -17.92 4.56 -4.68
CA PHE A 85 -18.23 5.28 -5.91
C PHE A 85 -19.63 5.92 -5.87
N SER A 86 -20.38 5.75 -4.79
CA SER A 86 -21.72 6.32 -4.61
C SER A 86 -21.69 7.80 -4.18
N GLU A 87 -22.77 8.52 -4.47
CA GLU A 87 -22.95 9.94 -4.16
C GLU A 87 -22.99 10.20 -2.63
N ASN A 88 -23.20 9.18 -1.80
CA ASN A 88 -23.33 9.32 -0.33
C ASN A 88 -22.01 9.60 0.40
N PHE A 89 -20.85 9.45 -0.27
CA PHE A 89 -19.53 9.84 0.26
C PHE A 89 -19.13 11.26 -0.17
N GLU A 90 -20.05 12.01 -0.77
CA GLU A 90 -19.93 13.45 -0.98
C GLU A 90 -20.29 14.21 0.31
N ASP A 91 -19.37 14.27 1.29
CA ASP A 91 -18.93 15.56 1.83
C ASP A 91 -17.86 15.45 2.92
N LEU A 92 -16.89 16.37 2.83
CA LEU A 92 -16.34 17.20 3.91
C LEU A 92 -15.30 18.15 3.28
N ALA A 93 -15.79 19.27 2.71
CA ALA A 93 -15.04 20.52 2.50
C ALA A 93 -13.82 20.52 1.54
N ALA A 94 -13.82 19.72 0.47
CA ALA A 94 -12.78 19.75 -0.58
C ALA A 94 -13.38 19.99 -1.98
N GLU A 95 -12.72 20.77 -2.84
CA GLU A 95 -13.05 20.95 -4.28
C GLU A 95 -13.01 19.63 -5.11
N PHE A 96 -12.79 18.48 -4.45
CA PHE A 96 -12.66 17.13 -5.03
C PHE A 96 -13.24 16.12 -4.02
N SER A 97 -14.21 15.29 -4.42
CA SER A 97 -14.79 14.27 -3.53
C SER A 97 -13.81 13.13 -3.27
N VAL A 98 -14.04 12.34 -2.21
CA VAL A 98 -13.27 11.11 -1.93
C VAL A 98 -13.41 10.12 -3.09
N SER A 99 -14.60 10.01 -3.67
CA SER A 99 -14.89 9.19 -4.86
C SER A 99 -14.05 9.63 -6.06
N ASP A 100 -13.95 10.94 -6.30
CA ASP A 100 -13.14 11.49 -7.40
C ASP A 100 -11.65 11.26 -7.18
N TRP A 101 -11.17 11.39 -5.94
CA TRP A 101 -9.80 11.04 -5.58
C TRP A 101 -9.51 9.56 -5.81
N MET A 102 -10.41 8.66 -5.41
CA MET A 102 -10.22 7.23 -5.62
C MET A 102 -10.17 6.88 -7.12
N LYS A 103 -11.05 7.48 -7.94
CA LYS A 103 -11.03 7.31 -9.41
C LYS A 103 -9.73 7.81 -10.04
N VAL A 104 -9.25 9.00 -9.65
CA VAL A 104 -7.99 9.58 -10.15
C VAL A 104 -6.79 8.68 -9.80
N MET A 105 -6.83 8.02 -8.65
CA MET A 105 -5.79 7.10 -8.19
C MET A 105 -5.90 5.70 -8.85
N GLY A 106 -6.84 5.53 -9.79
CA GLY A 106 -7.00 4.31 -10.58
C GLY A 106 -7.97 3.29 -10.00
N ALA A 107 -8.74 3.62 -8.96
CA ALA A 107 -9.71 2.69 -8.38
C ALA A 107 -10.86 2.39 -9.35
N VAL A 108 -11.30 1.13 -9.37
CA VAL A 108 -12.45 0.64 -10.13
C VAL A 108 -13.38 -0.16 -9.20
N PRO A 109 -14.70 -0.13 -9.41
CA PRO A 109 -15.62 -0.91 -8.59
C PRO A 109 -15.45 -2.41 -8.87
N VAL A 110 -15.57 -3.22 -7.82
CA VAL A 110 -15.71 -4.68 -7.93
C VAL A 110 -17.08 -5.05 -8.49
N ILE A 111 -17.15 -6.16 -9.23
CA ILE A 111 -18.41 -6.71 -9.74
C ILE A 111 -19.13 -7.41 -8.57
N GLU A 112 -20.39 -7.06 -8.30
CA GLU A 112 -21.18 -7.58 -7.17
C GLU A 112 -21.21 -9.12 -7.11
N SER A 113 -21.21 -9.82 -8.25
CA SER A 113 -21.18 -11.28 -8.32
C SER A 113 -19.88 -11.92 -7.81
N SER A 114 -18.85 -11.13 -7.53
CA SER A 114 -17.55 -11.57 -7.02
C SER A 114 -17.36 -11.27 -5.51
N LEU A 115 -18.32 -10.58 -4.88
CA LEU A 115 -18.25 -10.27 -3.45
C LEU A 115 -18.61 -11.52 -2.64
N ARG A 116 -17.66 -12.01 -1.85
CA ARG A 116 -17.93 -13.01 -0.82
C ARG A 116 -18.61 -12.26 0.34
N ASP A 117 -19.68 -12.82 0.90
CA ASP A 117 -20.37 -12.22 2.05
C ASP A 117 -19.43 -12.14 3.26
N GLU A 118 -18.80 -10.98 3.45
CA GLU A 118 -17.81 -10.72 4.51
C GLU A 118 -18.48 -10.53 5.90
N SER A 119 -19.81 -10.45 5.96
CA SER A 119 -20.56 -10.20 7.19
C SER A 119 -20.52 -11.34 8.22
N LYS A 120 -19.97 -12.51 7.85
CA LYS A 120 -19.93 -13.72 8.69
C LYS A 120 -18.55 -14.05 9.27
N GLY A 121 -17.53 -13.21 9.07
CA GLY A 121 -16.17 -13.43 9.57
C GLY A 121 -15.81 -12.57 10.79
N GLU A 122 -15.25 -13.17 11.84
CA GLU A 122 -14.74 -12.51 13.07
C GLU A 122 -13.68 -11.40 12.82
N VAL A 123 -13.12 -11.31 11.61
CA VAL A 123 -12.07 -10.35 11.21
C VAL A 123 -12.62 -8.93 11.00
N ALA A 124 -13.93 -8.74 10.96
CA ALA A 124 -14.57 -7.42 10.92
C ALA A 124 -14.58 -6.71 12.29
N SER A 125 -14.18 -7.40 13.38
CA SER A 125 -14.01 -6.80 14.71
C SER A 125 -12.68 -6.05 14.85
N THR A 126 -12.33 -5.23 13.86
CA THR A 126 -11.27 -4.25 14.07
C THR A 126 -11.90 -3.13 14.90
N ASP A 127 -11.31 -2.77 16.06
CA ASP A 127 -11.73 -1.58 16.82
C ASP A 127 -11.90 -0.42 15.84
N LEU A 128 -13.16 -0.06 15.58
CA LEU A 128 -13.53 0.85 14.51
C LEU A 128 -12.84 2.18 14.77
N PHE A 129 -11.82 2.49 13.97
CA PHE A 129 -11.19 3.79 14.04
C PHE A 129 -12.18 4.82 13.52
N ILE A 130 -12.80 5.60 14.42
CA ILE A 130 -13.72 6.68 14.07
C ILE A 130 -12.88 7.93 13.72
N PRO A 131 -12.82 8.35 12.45
CA PRO A 131 -12.10 9.55 12.07
C PRO A 131 -12.68 10.77 12.80
N GLY A 132 -11.84 11.53 13.52
CA GLY A 132 -12.21 12.77 14.20
C GLY A 132 -12.44 12.66 15.73
N LEU A 133 -12.68 11.47 16.29
CA LEU A 133 -12.90 11.31 17.75
C LEU A 133 -11.59 11.12 18.52
N LEU A 134 -10.65 10.34 17.96
CA LEU A 134 -9.33 10.07 18.54
C LEU A 134 -8.26 10.22 17.44
N PRO A 135 -7.43 11.28 17.45
CA PRO A 135 -6.35 11.39 16.48
C PRO A 135 -5.26 10.36 16.81
N LYS A 136 -5.34 9.17 16.21
CA LYS A 136 -4.21 8.24 16.20
C LYS A 136 -3.21 8.76 15.20
N VAL A 137 -2.19 9.48 15.66
CA VAL A 137 -1.12 9.96 14.79
C VAL A 137 -0.46 8.73 14.16
N PRO A 138 -0.57 8.55 12.83
CA PRO A 138 -0.01 7.37 12.23
C PRO A 138 1.51 7.41 12.38
N GLY A 139 2.06 6.29 12.83
CA GLY A 139 3.49 6.04 12.68
C GLY A 139 3.86 5.88 11.20
N ARG A 140 5.12 5.54 10.95
CA ARG A 140 5.55 5.18 9.60
C ARG A 140 4.68 4.06 9.01
N PHE A 141 4.31 4.14 7.73
CA PHE A 141 3.71 3.02 6.99
C PHE A 141 4.79 2.08 6.46
N TYR A 142 4.53 0.78 6.57
CA TYR A 142 5.41 -0.26 6.07
C TYR A 142 4.65 -1.17 5.13
N PHE A 143 5.28 -1.49 4.00
CA PHE A 143 4.71 -2.31 2.95
C PHE A 143 5.74 -3.33 2.49
N LEU A 144 5.32 -4.58 2.32
CA LEU A 144 6.14 -5.66 1.80
C LEU A 144 5.41 -6.37 0.66
N PHE A 145 6.04 -6.40 -0.50
CA PHE A 145 5.71 -7.33 -1.57
C PHE A 145 6.45 -8.64 -1.34
N GLY A 146 5.71 -9.73 -1.24
CA GLY A 146 6.25 -11.08 -1.13
C GLY A 146 6.89 -11.54 -2.45
N LYS A 147 7.21 -12.84 -2.53
CA LYS A 147 7.71 -13.42 -3.77
C LYS A 147 6.59 -13.46 -4.84
N PRO A 148 6.92 -13.30 -6.12
CA PRO A 148 5.97 -13.54 -7.20
C PRO A 148 5.33 -14.94 -7.10
N ILE A 149 4.01 -15.00 -7.21
CA ILE A 149 3.28 -16.27 -7.16
C ILE A 149 3.13 -16.79 -8.58
N LYS A 150 3.81 -17.90 -8.89
CA LYS A 150 3.75 -18.53 -10.21
C LYS A 150 2.39 -19.22 -10.40
N THR A 151 1.49 -18.59 -11.16
CA THR A 151 0.15 -19.15 -11.44
C THR A 151 0.01 -19.82 -12.81
N LYS A 152 0.96 -19.58 -13.73
CA LYS A 152 0.96 -20.23 -15.06
C LYS A 152 1.09 -21.76 -14.88
N GLY A 153 0.14 -22.51 -15.46
CA GLY A 153 0.10 -23.97 -15.38
C GLY A 153 -0.60 -24.55 -14.14
N MET A 154 -1.15 -23.72 -13.25
CA MET A 154 -1.85 -24.19 -12.05
C MET A 154 -3.34 -24.47 -12.24
N LYS A 155 -3.91 -24.28 -13.43
CA LYS A 155 -5.36 -24.48 -13.66
C LYS A 155 -5.81 -25.88 -13.25
N ASP A 156 -5.09 -26.90 -13.69
CA ASP A 156 -5.40 -28.31 -13.40
C ASP A 156 -5.15 -28.65 -11.92
N MET A 157 -4.27 -27.91 -11.24
CA MET A 157 -4.02 -28.08 -9.80
C MET A 157 -5.18 -27.54 -8.95
N LEU A 158 -5.90 -26.51 -9.42
CA LEU A 158 -7.00 -25.90 -8.66
C LEU A 158 -8.33 -26.65 -8.78
N GLU A 159 -8.41 -27.67 -9.63
CA GLU A 159 -9.59 -28.55 -9.72
C GLU A 159 -9.62 -29.58 -8.58
N ASP A 160 -8.46 -29.86 -7.97
CA ASP A 160 -8.31 -30.76 -6.83
C ASP A 160 -8.34 -29.97 -5.50
N LYS A 161 -9.26 -30.35 -4.61
CA LYS A 161 -9.47 -29.68 -3.32
C LYS A 161 -8.27 -29.75 -2.38
N GLU A 162 -7.46 -30.81 -2.44
CA GLU A 162 -6.27 -30.94 -1.62
C GLU A 162 -5.20 -29.95 -2.10
N ASN A 163 -4.98 -29.87 -3.40
CA ASN A 163 -4.04 -28.91 -3.99
C ASN A 163 -4.45 -27.45 -3.72
N GLU A 164 -5.75 -27.12 -3.82
CA GLU A 164 -6.28 -25.80 -3.43
C GLU A 164 -5.99 -25.50 -1.94
N SER A 165 -6.24 -26.48 -1.06
CA SER A 165 -5.96 -26.37 0.37
C SER A 165 -4.47 -26.12 0.66
N GLN A 166 -3.58 -26.85 -0.01
CA GLN A 166 -2.14 -26.66 0.13
C GLN A 166 -1.68 -25.28 -0.34
N LEU A 167 -2.20 -24.79 -1.47
CA LEU A 167 -1.92 -23.44 -1.94
C LEU A 167 -2.40 -22.38 -0.95
N TYR A 168 -3.60 -22.54 -0.41
CA TYR A 168 -4.13 -21.64 0.61
C TYR A 168 -3.26 -21.60 1.87
N LEU A 169 -2.87 -22.78 2.39
CA LEU A 169 -1.99 -22.87 3.57
C LEU A 169 -0.62 -22.24 3.30
N HIS A 170 -0.06 -22.45 2.11
CA HIS A 170 1.17 -21.81 1.69
C HIS A 170 1.05 -20.28 1.68
N VAL A 171 0.04 -19.72 1.00
CA VAL A 171 -0.19 -18.26 0.95
C VAL A 171 -0.43 -17.70 2.36
N LYS A 172 -1.21 -18.40 3.20
CA LYS A 172 -1.44 -18.01 4.59
C LYS A 172 -0.11 -17.92 5.38
N SER A 173 0.78 -18.90 5.21
CA SER A 173 2.09 -18.88 5.87
C SER A 173 2.98 -17.73 5.38
N GLU A 174 2.97 -17.41 4.08
CA GLU A 174 3.70 -16.28 3.50
C GLU A 174 3.18 -14.93 4.04
N VAL A 175 1.87 -14.78 4.20
CA VAL A 175 1.26 -13.60 4.85
C VAL A 175 1.72 -13.47 6.29
N GLN A 176 1.66 -14.56 7.08
CA GLN A 176 2.09 -14.55 8.47
C GLN A 176 3.56 -14.18 8.62
N ASN A 177 4.43 -14.74 7.76
CA ASN A 177 5.85 -14.42 7.71
C ASN A 177 6.09 -12.95 7.37
N SER A 178 5.36 -12.42 6.37
CA SER A 178 5.44 -11.02 5.96
C SER A 178 5.04 -10.07 7.09
N ILE A 179 3.95 -10.37 7.80
CA ILE A 179 3.49 -9.60 8.96
C ILE A 179 4.52 -9.65 10.08
N ALA A 180 5.02 -10.84 10.42
CA ALA A 180 6.01 -11.02 11.49
C ALA A 180 7.30 -10.23 11.20
N TYR A 181 7.78 -10.29 9.95
CA TYR A 181 8.93 -9.51 9.50
C TYR A 181 8.71 -8.00 9.65
N LEU A 182 7.57 -7.49 9.15
CA LEU A 182 7.25 -6.06 9.23
C LEU A 182 7.09 -5.57 10.67
N LEU A 183 6.47 -6.36 11.54
CA LEU A 183 6.33 -6.04 12.97
C LEU A 183 7.69 -5.94 13.65
N LYS A 184 8.56 -6.93 13.43
CA LYS A 184 9.94 -6.92 13.97
C LYS A 184 10.71 -5.68 13.50
N LYS A 185 10.76 -5.44 12.19
CA LYS A 185 11.51 -4.30 11.63
C LYS A 185 10.93 -2.95 12.05
N ARG A 186 9.62 -2.89 12.29
CA ARG A 186 8.97 -1.70 12.86
C ARG A 186 9.42 -1.41 14.29
N GLU A 187 9.70 -2.42 15.10
CA GLU A 187 10.29 -2.21 16.44
C GLU A 187 11.73 -1.71 16.36
N GLU A 188 12.46 -2.12 15.33
CA GLU A 188 13.85 -1.72 15.08
C GLU A 188 14.00 -0.35 14.39
N ASP A 189 12.94 0.25 13.83
CA ASP A 189 13.01 1.54 13.10
C ASP A 189 13.21 2.73 14.06
N PRO A 190 14.40 3.39 14.07
CA PRO A 190 14.66 4.55 14.93
C PRO A 190 13.85 5.78 14.53
N TYR A 191 13.22 5.76 13.37
CA TYR A 191 12.41 6.84 12.81
C TYR A 191 10.93 6.44 12.68
N ARG A 192 10.48 5.45 13.48
CA ARG A 192 9.08 5.05 13.56
C ARG A 192 8.18 6.19 14.00
N SER A 193 8.62 6.99 14.97
CA SER A 193 7.89 8.15 15.50
C SER A 193 8.00 9.37 14.58
N ILE A 194 6.95 10.18 14.57
CA ILE A 194 6.96 11.45 13.85
C ILE A 194 7.96 12.46 14.44
N ILE A 195 8.20 12.39 15.76
CA ILE A 195 9.14 13.26 16.47
C ILE A 195 10.57 12.97 15.98
N ASP A 196 10.96 11.70 15.98
CA ASP A 196 12.29 11.27 15.53
C ASP A 196 12.55 11.63 14.07
N ARG A 197 11.54 11.48 13.19
CA ARG A 197 11.62 11.93 11.79
C ARG A 197 11.82 13.44 11.66
N THR A 198 11.11 14.22 12.47
CA THR A 198 11.19 15.68 12.45
C THR A 198 12.58 16.14 12.91
N ILE A 199 13.11 15.55 13.98
CA ILE A 199 14.46 15.81 14.49
C ILE A 199 15.51 15.43 13.43
N TYR A 200 15.45 14.21 12.87
CA TYR A 200 16.40 13.77 11.85
C TYR A 200 16.47 14.75 10.68
N ARG A 201 15.31 15.19 10.17
CA ARG A 201 15.25 16.10 9.02
C ARG A 201 15.81 17.49 9.34
N ALA A 202 15.59 18.01 10.56
CA ALA A 202 16.14 19.29 10.98
C ALA A 202 17.68 19.31 10.92
N PHE A 203 18.32 18.18 11.22
CA PHE A 203 19.77 18.05 11.22
C PHE A 203 20.38 17.51 9.90
N ASN A 204 19.59 16.87 9.04
CA ASN A 204 20.09 16.18 7.82
C ASN A 204 19.51 16.72 6.49
N SER A 205 18.75 17.82 6.51
CA SER A 205 18.33 18.49 5.26
C SER A 205 19.56 19.06 4.53
N PRO A 206 19.76 18.78 3.22
CA PRO A 206 18.70 18.67 2.20
C PRO A 206 18.49 17.26 1.59
N LEU A 207 18.79 16.16 2.30
CA LEU A 207 18.67 14.81 1.71
C LEU A 207 17.21 14.36 1.43
N PRO A 208 16.98 13.54 0.38
CA PRO A 208 15.64 13.14 -0.04
C PRO A 208 15.06 12.04 0.86
N GLY A 209 14.39 12.45 1.93
CA GLY A 209 13.56 11.57 2.77
C GLY A 209 14.25 10.97 4.00
N VAL A 210 13.47 10.61 5.02
CA VAL A 210 13.98 9.98 6.24
C VAL A 210 14.17 8.48 5.98
N PRO A 211 15.39 7.93 6.17
CA PRO A 211 15.65 6.52 5.89
C PRO A 211 14.76 5.63 6.76
N ALA A 212 14.34 4.50 6.21
CA ALA A 212 13.81 3.38 7.00
C ALA A 212 14.94 2.40 7.30
N PHE A 213 14.64 1.35 8.07
CA PHE A 213 15.55 0.23 8.30
C PHE A 213 16.06 -0.39 6.98
N ASP A 214 17.22 -1.02 7.05
CA ASP A 214 17.74 -1.85 5.97
C ASP A 214 17.10 -3.25 6.04
N PRO A 215 16.67 -3.81 4.89
CA PRO A 215 16.03 -5.12 4.83
C PRO A 215 17.00 -6.24 5.22
#